data_AF-V2WSL6-F1
#
_entry.id   AF-V2WSL6-F1
#
_cell.length_a   1.000
_cell.length_b   1.000
_cell.length_c   1.000
_cell.angle_alpha   90.00
_cell.angle_beta   90.00
_cell.angle_gamma   90.00
#
_symmetry.space_group_name_H-M   'P 1'
#
loop_
_entity.id
_entity.type
_entity.pdbx_description
1 polymer ?
#
loop_
_entity_poly.entity_id
_entity_poly.type
_entity_poly.pdbx_seq_one_letter_code
_entity_poly.pdbx_strand_id
1 'polypeptide(L)'
;MDYDRWDALLHHIFKQTQGDAWFRPQEDNLTSGVAIRVSDSPPEFRVFPYENLSLEPFEAAVKGLNPVPAVAVKIRSAAVHAALADLRDGEDSLYVDVNTRIQVLDTMLSLPHADTEQCAAFIRDERVLIVWSASIDAIIPICQDFDDRLIKHLWRSRPAVAATSSSFSSAPNSIVGHAGDAGSLSGHSLVSSVRRHSQLPSAPAASTSDPEKALTDSVTSSGPRTKTKRTWWGKKVTVIIDDTPPKRKTALYAPVYNGLAAAMAAVFMGNGVKILLWEWYLD
;
A
#
# COMPACT_ATOMS: atom_id res chain seq x y z
N MET A 1 -26.58 -24.36 -1.18
CA MET A 1 -25.39 -23.98 -0.42
C MET A 1 -25.80 -22.74 0.34
N ASP A 2 -25.90 -22.83 1.66
CA ASP A 2 -26.43 -21.73 2.46
C ASP A 2 -25.34 -20.68 2.60
N TYR A 3 -25.60 -19.50 2.03
CA TYR A 3 -24.71 -18.35 2.07
C TYR A 3 -24.39 -18.01 3.53
N ASP A 4 -23.14 -18.24 3.95
CA ASP A 4 -22.74 -18.08 5.34
C ASP A 4 -21.90 -16.80 5.56
N ARG A 5 -21.48 -16.58 6.82
CA ARG A 5 -20.70 -15.40 7.21
C ARG A 5 -19.34 -15.32 6.50
N TRP A 6 -18.75 -16.46 6.17
CA TRP A 6 -17.44 -16.52 5.50
C TRP A 6 -17.60 -16.16 4.03
N ASP A 7 -18.69 -16.59 3.41
CA ASP A 7 -19.05 -16.19 2.04
C ASP A 7 -19.30 -14.68 1.96
N ALA A 8 -19.97 -14.09 2.97
CA ALA A 8 -20.14 -12.64 3.05
C ALA A 8 -18.80 -11.88 3.15
N LEU A 9 -17.85 -12.38 3.95
CA LEU A 9 -16.51 -11.81 4.09
C LEU A 9 -15.69 -11.96 2.80
N LEU A 10 -15.69 -13.13 2.18
CA LEU A 10 -15.02 -13.39 0.91
C LEU A 10 -15.50 -12.41 -0.17
N HIS A 11 -16.83 -12.28 -0.34
CA HIS A 11 -17.40 -11.31 -1.28
C HIS A 11 -17.01 -9.87 -0.96
N HIS A 12 -17.02 -9.48 0.32
CA HIS A 12 -16.65 -8.13 0.72
C HIS A 12 -15.18 -7.82 0.41
N ILE A 13 -14.26 -8.71 0.81
CA ILE A 13 -12.82 -8.54 0.56
C ILE A 13 -12.57 -8.52 -0.94
N PHE A 14 -13.12 -9.48 -1.69
CA PHE A 14 -12.97 -9.53 -3.14
C PHE A 14 -13.44 -8.23 -3.79
N LYS A 15 -14.61 -7.71 -3.42
CA LYS A 15 -15.12 -6.43 -3.95
C LYS A 15 -14.22 -5.24 -3.63
N GLN A 16 -13.59 -5.23 -2.45
CA GLN A 16 -12.74 -4.12 -2.01
C GLN A 16 -11.32 -4.18 -2.59
N THR A 17 -10.77 -5.38 -2.78
CA THR A 17 -9.39 -5.56 -3.22
C THR A 17 -9.24 -5.69 -4.73
N GLN A 18 -10.29 -6.11 -5.45
CA GLN A 18 -10.28 -6.28 -6.90
C GLN A 18 -10.75 -5.00 -7.63
N GLY A 19 -10.22 -3.84 -7.23
CA GLY A 19 -10.63 -2.52 -7.71
C GLY A 19 -10.86 -2.41 -9.23
N ASP A 20 -11.73 -1.47 -9.63
CA ASP A 20 -12.33 -1.25 -10.96
C ASP A 20 -11.70 -2.08 -12.09
N ALA A 21 -12.35 -3.21 -12.42
CA ALA A 21 -11.87 -4.26 -13.31
C ALA A 21 -11.86 -3.84 -14.81
N TRP A 22 -11.38 -2.63 -15.11
CA TRP A 22 -11.20 -2.11 -16.46
C TRP A 22 -10.02 -2.78 -17.18
N PHE A 23 -9.04 -3.30 -16.42
CA PHE A 23 -7.96 -4.11 -16.94
C PHE A 23 -8.40 -5.57 -17.08
N ARG A 24 -8.94 -5.93 -18.26
CA ARG A 24 -9.20 -7.32 -18.67
C ARG A 24 -8.36 -7.66 -19.90
N PRO A 25 -7.06 -8.02 -19.75
CA PRO A 25 -6.39 -8.75 -20.81
C PRO A 25 -7.20 -10.02 -21.08
N GLN A 26 -7.45 -10.35 -22.34
CA GLN A 26 -8.33 -11.43 -22.81
C GLN A 26 -7.83 -12.86 -22.48
N GLU A 27 -7.18 -13.05 -21.34
CA GLU A 27 -6.65 -14.33 -20.90
C GLU A 27 -7.61 -14.94 -19.88
N ASP A 28 -8.51 -15.80 -20.37
CA ASP A 28 -9.51 -16.52 -19.56
C ASP A 28 -8.93 -17.44 -18.47
N ASN A 29 -7.61 -17.65 -18.45
CA ASN A 29 -6.93 -18.60 -17.55
C ASN A 29 -6.37 -17.98 -16.27
N LEU A 30 -6.36 -16.64 -16.12
CA LEU A 30 -5.65 -15.98 -15.03
C LEU A 30 -6.58 -15.11 -14.21
N THR A 31 -7.11 -15.71 -13.16
CA THR A 31 -8.23 -15.16 -12.41
C THR A 31 -7.79 -14.69 -11.04
N SER A 32 -8.33 -13.55 -10.65
CA SER A 32 -8.21 -13.02 -9.30
C SER A 32 -9.03 -13.86 -8.32
N GLY A 33 -8.56 -13.98 -7.09
CA GLY A 33 -9.23 -14.77 -6.07
C GLY A 33 -8.90 -14.32 -4.65
N VAL A 34 -9.74 -14.70 -3.70
CA VAL A 34 -9.52 -14.49 -2.26
C VAL A 34 -9.68 -15.83 -1.56
N ALA A 35 -8.75 -16.16 -0.67
CA ALA A 35 -8.80 -17.34 0.17
C ALA A 35 -8.87 -16.93 1.65
N ILE A 36 -9.79 -17.51 2.42
CA ILE A 36 -9.91 -17.30 3.88
C ILE A 36 -9.85 -18.64 4.60
N ARG A 37 -9.13 -18.69 5.71
CA ARG A 37 -9.10 -19.84 6.61
C ARG A 37 -10.39 -19.89 7.44
N VAL A 38 -11.15 -20.97 7.30
CA VAL A 38 -12.44 -21.19 7.98
C VAL A 38 -12.29 -22.04 9.24
N SER A 39 -11.38 -23.01 9.21
CA SER A 39 -11.08 -23.90 10.33
C SER A 39 -9.57 -23.95 10.55
N ASP A 40 -9.15 -23.95 11.82
CA ASP A 40 -7.74 -24.03 12.21
C ASP A 40 -7.23 -25.48 12.32
N SER A 41 -8.12 -26.48 12.51
CA SER A 41 -7.73 -27.87 12.72
C SER A 41 -8.83 -28.85 12.25
N PRO A 42 -8.70 -29.45 11.04
CA PRO A 42 -7.64 -29.22 10.04
C PRO A 42 -7.76 -27.82 9.39
N PRO A 43 -6.65 -27.26 8.87
CA PRO A 43 -6.68 -26.00 8.13
C PRO A 43 -7.53 -26.16 6.87
N GLU A 44 -8.73 -25.57 6.91
CA GLU A 44 -9.67 -25.51 5.80
C GLU A 44 -9.68 -24.09 5.26
N PHE A 45 -9.36 -23.94 3.98
CA PHE A 45 -9.43 -22.67 3.29
C PHE A 45 -10.64 -22.69 2.36
N ARG A 46 -11.35 -21.57 2.29
CA ARG A 46 -12.39 -21.34 1.28
C ARG A 46 -11.94 -20.25 0.34
N VAL A 47 -12.16 -20.48 -0.94
CA VAL A 47 -11.73 -19.60 -2.02
C VAL A 47 -12.94 -19.05 -2.78
N PHE A 48 -12.84 -17.79 -3.17
CA PHE A 48 -13.84 -17.09 -3.99
C PHE A 48 -13.14 -16.41 -5.18
N PRO A 49 -13.68 -16.45 -6.42
CA PRO A 49 -14.96 -17.07 -6.85
C PRO A 49 -14.96 -18.61 -6.88
N TYR A 50 -16.08 -19.23 -6.49
CA TYR A 50 -16.19 -20.71 -6.34
C TYR A 50 -16.16 -21.49 -7.66
N GLU A 51 -16.54 -20.86 -8.77
CA GLU A 51 -16.71 -21.53 -10.06
C GLU A 51 -15.39 -21.70 -10.82
N ASN A 52 -14.29 -21.17 -10.27
CA ASN A 52 -13.05 -21.04 -11.01
C ASN A 52 -12.00 -22.09 -10.62
N LEU A 53 -11.85 -23.10 -11.46
CA LEU A 53 -10.85 -24.17 -11.29
C LEU A 53 -9.40 -23.64 -11.38
N SER A 54 -9.16 -22.49 -12.02
CA SER A 54 -7.80 -21.91 -12.09
C SER A 54 -7.28 -21.38 -10.75
N LEU A 55 -8.11 -21.37 -9.69
CA LEU A 55 -7.70 -21.00 -8.34
C LEU A 55 -7.22 -22.19 -7.50
N GLU A 56 -7.30 -23.43 -8.01
CA GLU A 56 -6.81 -24.62 -7.30
C GLU A 56 -5.31 -24.52 -6.92
N PRO A 57 -4.40 -24.09 -7.80
CA PRO A 57 -2.99 -23.90 -7.44
C PRO A 57 -2.81 -22.84 -6.35
N PHE A 58 -3.63 -21.78 -6.38
CA PHE A 58 -3.61 -20.72 -5.39
C PHE A 58 -4.09 -21.21 -4.01
N GLU A 59 -5.16 -22.01 -3.96
CA GLU A 59 -5.64 -22.62 -2.71
C GLU A 59 -4.58 -23.54 -2.10
N ALA A 60 -4.01 -24.43 -2.91
CA ALA A 60 -2.97 -25.37 -2.48
C ALA A 60 -1.73 -24.63 -1.93
N ALA A 61 -1.33 -23.55 -2.61
CA ALA A 61 -0.20 -22.72 -2.23
C ALA A 61 -0.45 -21.95 -0.92
N VAL A 62 -1.61 -21.33 -0.75
CA VAL A 62 -1.98 -20.62 0.49
C VAL A 62 -2.07 -21.58 1.68
N LYS A 63 -2.58 -22.80 1.46
CA LYS A 63 -2.60 -23.85 2.47
C LYS A 63 -1.19 -24.28 2.90
N GLY A 64 -0.22 -24.25 1.99
CA GLY A 64 1.19 -24.52 2.26
C GLY A 64 1.90 -23.44 3.08
N LEU A 65 1.40 -22.20 3.08
CA LEU A 65 1.97 -21.05 3.81
C LEU A 65 1.60 -21.05 5.32
N ASN A 66 0.82 -22.02 5.77
CA ASN A 66 0.39 -22.21 7.16
C ASN A 66 1.61 -22.34 8.09
N PRO A 67 1.67 -21.64 9.25
CA PRO A 67 0.56 -21.07 10.04
C PRO A 67 0.16 -19.63 9.72
N VAL A 68 0.87 -18.94 8.83
CA VAL A 68 0.88 -17.48 8.80
C VAL A 68 -0.41 -16.84 8.28
N PRO A 69 -1.01 -17.25 7.15
CA PRO A 69 -2.15 -16.52 6.60
C PRO A 69 -3.47 -16.99 7.24
N ALA A 70 -4.22 -16.05 7.79
CA ALA A 70 -5.65 -16.22 8.01
C ALA A 70 -6.44 -15.89 6.72
N VAL A 71 -5.88 -15.02 5.87
CA VAL A 71 -6.46 -14.60 4.59
C VAL A 71 -5.36 -14.34 3.57
N ALA A 72 -5.63 -14.64 2.30
CA ALA A 72 -4.77 -14.32 1.17
C ALA A 72 -5.61 -13.79 -0.01
N VAL A 73 -5.05 -12.87 -0.78
CA VAL A 73 -5.68 -12.24 -1.93
C VAL A 73 -4.72 -12.33 -3.11
N LYS A 74 -5.23 -12.86 -4.23
CA LYS A 74 -4.57 -12.84 -5.53
C LYS A 74 -5.01 -11.60 -6.28
N ILE A 75 -4.11 -10.63 -6.39
CA ILE A 75 -4.35 -9.33 -7.02
C ILE A 75 -3.74 -9.34 -8.41
N ARG A 76 -4.56 -8.93 -9.39
CA ARG A 76 -4.13 -8.66 -10.75
C ARG A 76 -4.49 -7.21 -11.07
N SER A 77 -3.48 -6.34 -11.12
CA SER A 77 -3.67 -4.93 -11.46
C SER A 77 -2.70 -4.50 -12.55
N ALA A 78 -3.05 -3.46 -13.31
CA ALA A 78 -2.16 -2.91 -14.33
C ALA A 78 -0.80 -2.49 -13.75
N ALA A 79 -0.78 -2.06 -12.48
CA ALA A 79 0.46 -1.71 -11.79
C ALA A 79 1.36 -2.92 -11.54
N VAL A 80 0.79 -4.06 -11.13
CA VAL A 80 1.52 -5.33 -11.00
C VAL A 80 2.10 -5.79 -12.34
N HIS A 81 1.29 -5.72 -13.40
CA HIS A 81 1.74 -6.10 -14.75
C HIS A 81 2.89 -5.22 -15.25
N ALA A 82 2.82 -3.90 -15.04
CA ALA A 82 3.88 -2.98 -15.42
C ALA A 82 5.15 -3.20 -14.58
N ALA A 83 5.01 -3.37 -13.27
CA ALA A 83 6.15 -3.62 -12.38
C ALA A 83 6.90 -4.90 -12.75
N LEU A 84 6.17 -5.97 -13.11
CA LEU A 84 6.78 -7.21 -13.59
C LEU A 84 7.35 -7.13 -15.01
N ALA A 85 6.90 -6.19 -15.83
CA ALA A 85 7.47 -5.96 -17.16
C ALA A 85 8.81 -5.20 -17.11
N ASP A 86 9.02 -4.38 -16.07
CA ASP A 86 10.27 -3.67 -15.83
C ASP A 86 11.36 -4.56 -15.19
N LEU A 87 10.95 -5.68 -14.58
CA LEU A 87 11.84 -6.62 -13.91
C LEU A 87 12.65 -7.44 -14.93
N ARG A 88 13.94 -7.66 -14.66
CA ARG A 88 14.78 -8.52 -15.53
C ARG A 88 14.47 -10.00 -15.28
N ASP A 89 14.67 -10.81 -16.32
CA ASP A 89 14.62 -12.27 -16.18
C ASP A 89 15.66 -12.73 -15.14
N GLY A 90 15.20 -13.41 -14.09
CA GLY A 90 16.04 -13.94 -13.01
C GLY A 90 16.19 -13.08 -11.76
N GLU A 91 15.52 -11.93 -11.65
CA GLU A 91 15.50 -11.17 -10.39
C GLU A 91 14.51 -11.75 -9.38
N ASP A 92 14.98 -12.12 -8.20
CA ASP A 92 14.15 -12.78 -7.15
C ASP A 92 13.43 -11.79 -6.22
N SER A 93 13.57 -10.49 -6.46
CA SER A 93 12.93 -9.47 -5.62
C SER A 93 12.81 -8.12 -6.31
N LEU A 94 11.70 -7.43 -6.04
CA LEU A 94 11.40 -6.08 -6.53
C LEU A 94 11.32 -5.09 -5.36
N TYR A 95 12.01 -3.96 -5.48
CA TYR A 95 11.93 -2.86 -4.51
C TYR A 95 10.82 -1.89 -4.91
N VAL A 96 9.66 -1.99 -4.26
CA VAL A 96 8.53 -1.09 -4.52
C VAL A 96 8.82 0.31 -3.96
N ASP A 97 9.47 0.37 -2.79
CA ASP A 97 9.90 1.61 -2.16
C ASP A 97 11.23 1.42 -1.42
N VAL A 98 11.80 2.49 -0.87
CA VAL A 98 13.10 2.49 -0.15
C VAL A 98 13.17 1.42 0.94
N ASN A 99 12.04 1.12 1.60
CA ASN A 99 11.97 0.20 2.72
C ASN A 99 11.15 -1.07 2.42
N THR A 100 10.68 -1.24 1.19
CA THR A 100 9.75 -2.31 0.85
C THR A 100 10.29 -3.11 -0.31
N ARG A 101 10.91 -4.24 0.05
CA ARG A 101 11.36 -5.28 -0.87
C ARG A 101 10.33 -6.40 -0.84
N ILE A 102 9.80 -6.75 -2.01
CA ILE A 102 8.86 -7.86 -2.18
C ILE A 102 9.56 -8.92 -3.03
N GLN A 103 9.51 -10.16 -2.60
CA GLN A 103 10.06 -11.28 -3.36
C GLN A 103 9.29 -11.54 -4.65
N VAL A 104 9.99 -12.03 -5.66
CA VAL A 104 9.45 -12.46 -6.95
C VAL A 104 9.70 -13.95 -7.06
N LEU A 105 8.62 -14.69 -7.26
CA LEU A 105 8.61 -16.14 -7.40
C LEU A 105 8.25 -16.50 -8.84
N ASP A 106 8.85 -17.56 -9.37
CA ASP A 106 8.57 -17.97 -10.74
C ASP A 106 7.17 -18.57 -10.92
N THR A 107 6.71 -19.36 -9.93
CA THR A 107 5.47 -20.14 -10.03
C THR A 107 4.65 -20.07 -8.73
N MET A 108 3.34 -20.28 -8.81
CA MET A 108 2.46 -20.34 -7.63
C MET A 108 2.88 -21.43 -6.63
N LEU A 109 3.49 -22.51 -7.11
CA LEU A 109 3.91 -23.66 -6.28
C LEU A 109 5.10 -23.35 -5.37
N SER A 110 5.88 -22.30 -5.64
CA SER A 110 6.97 -21.89 -4.74
C SER A 110 6.51 -20.97 -3.62
N LEU A 111 5.25 -20.51 -3.64
CA LEU A 111 4.66 -19.67 -2.59
C LEU A 111 4.79 -20.24 -1.16
N PRO A 112 4.67 -21.55 -0.89
CA PRO A 112 4.90 -22.09 0.47
C PRO A 112 6.31 -21.85 1.03
N HIS A 113 7.30 -21.61 0.16
CA HIS A 113 8.68 -21.31 0.55
C HIS A 113 8.98 -19.81 0.63
N ALA A 114 7.96 -18.99 0.38
CA ALA A 114 8.06 -17.54 0.38
C ALA A 114 8.37 -16.99 1.77
N ASP A 115 9.12 -15.90 1.83
CA ASP A 115 9.34 -15.14 3.05
C ASP A 115 8.02 -14.56 3.56
N THR A 116 7.58 -15.06 4.71
CA THR A 116 6.29 -14.71 5.30
C THR A 116 6.25 -13.30 5.89
N GLU A 117 7.40 -12.68 6.17
CA GLU A 117 7.48 -11.37 6.85
C GLU A 117 7.06 -10.20 5.94
N GLN A 118 7.21 -10.37 4.62
CA GLN A 118 6.91 -9.33 3.64
C GLN A 118 5.40 -9.17 3.39
N CYS A 119 4.58 -10.13 3.83
CA CYS A 119 3.13 -10.17 3.63
C CYS A 119 2.68 -10.15 2.15
N ALA A 120 3.62 -10.28 1.19
CA ALA A 120 3.34 -10.32 -0.22
C ALA A 120 4.44 -11.02 -1.02
N ALA A 121 4.08 -11.56 -2.19
CA ALA A 121 4.99 -12.11 -3.18
C ALA A 121 4.44 -11.89 -4.60
N PHE A 122 5.30 -11.50 -5.52
CA PHE A 122 4.97 -11.51 -6.93
C PHE A 122 5.12 -12.92 -7.51
N ILE A 123 4.24 -13.28 -8.42
CA ILE A 123 4.28 -14.53 -9.17
C ILE A 123 4.49 -14.18 -10.65
N ARG A 124 5.61 -14.61 -11.23
CA ARG A 124 6.09 -14.19 -12.55
C ARG A 124 5.31 -14.83 -13.69
N ASP A 125 5.07 -16.14 -13.65
CA ASP A 125 4.32 -16.87 -14.68
C ASP A 125 2.89 -16.34 -14.83
N GLU A 126 2.23 -16.09 -13.72
CA GLU A 126 0.84 -15.62 -13.68
C GLU A 126 0.70 -14.08 -13.72
N ARG A 127 1.81 -13.36 -13.54
CA ARG A 127 1.86 -11.89 -13.42
C ARG A 127 0.87 -11.34 -12.39
N VAL A 128 0.84 -11.96 -11.21
CA VAL A 128 -0.02 -11.56 -10.09
C VAL A 128 0.79 -11.22 -8.86
N LEU A 129 0.18 -10.46 -7.96
CA LEU A 129 0.68 -10.20 -6.62
C LEU A 129 -0.20 -10.99 -5.64
N ILE A 130 0.41 -11.89 -4.88
CA ILE A 130 -0.25 -12.54 -3.76
C ILE A 130 0.04 -11.73 -2.50
N VAL A 131 -1.01 -11.29 -1.82
CA VAL A 131 -0.93 -10.57 -0.54
C VAL A 131 -1.59 -11.43 0.53
N TRP A 132 -0.96 -11.57 1.68
CA TRP A 132 -1.52 -12.33 2.79
C TRP A 132 -1.41 -11.59 4.12
N SER A 133 -2.24 -12.01 5.07
CA SER A 133 -2.26 -11.44 6.41
C SER A 133 -2.71 -12.47 7.43
N ALA A 134 -2.16 -12.39 8.64
CA ALA A 134 -2.62 -13.14 9.81
C ALA A 134 -3.94 -12.61 10.38
N SER A 135 -4.36 -11.40 9.98
CA SER A 135 -5.61 -10.77 10.39
C SER A 135 -6.48 -10.43 9.17
N ILE A 136 -7.75 -10.82 9.23
CA ILE A 136 -8.75 -10.57 8.19
C ILE A 136 -8.99 -9.05 8.04
N ASP A 137 -8.98 -8.30 9.14
CA ASP A 137 -9.26 -6.85 9.09
C ASP A 137 -8.10 -6.04 8.46
N ALA A 138 -6.89 -6.60 8.50
CA ALA A 138 -5.70 -5.90 8.00
C ALA A 138 -5.49 -6.07 6.49
N ILE A 139 -6.09 -7.09 5.87
CA ILE A 139 -5.79 -7.44 4.47
C ILE A 139 -6.17 -6.33 3.49
N ILE A 140 -7.33 -5.69 3.67
CA ILE A 140 -7.81 -4.64 2.76
C ILE A 140 -6.87 -3.42 2.80
N PRO A 141 -6.53 -2.86 3.98
CA PRO A 141 -5.52 -1.80 4.07
C PRO A 141 -4.17 -2.19 3.47
N ILE A 142 -3.69 -3.42 3.68
CA ILE A 142 -2.40 -3.89 3.15
C ILE A 142 -2.43 -3.94 1.62
N CYS A 143 -3.49 -4.50 1.03
CA CYS A 143 -3.67 -4.55 -0.42
C CYS A 143 -3.66 -3.13 -1.03
N GLN A 144 -4.37 -2.18 -0.40
CA GLN A 144 -4.42 -0.78 -0.85
C GLN A 144 -3.05 -0.09 -0.74
N ASP A 145 -2.32 -0.30 0.36
CA ASP A 145 -0.98 0.27 0.54
C ASP A 145 0.01 -0.26 -0.52
N PHE A 146 -0.04 -1.56 -0.84
CA PHE A 146 0.79 -2.12 -1.91
C PHE A 146 0.45 -1.53 -3.28
N ASP A 147 -0.83 -1.40 -3.63
CA ASP A 147 -1.24 -0.82 -4.91
C ASP A 147 -0.82 0.65 -5.03
N ASP A 148 -1.00 1.45 -3.97
CA ASP A 148 -0.54 2.85 -3.90
C ASP A 148 0.98 2.97 -4.06
N ARG A 149 1.75 2.08 -3.41
CA ARG A 149 3.21 2.07 -3.53
C ARG A 149 3.67 1.64 -4.91
N LEU A 150 3.02 0.64 -5.50
CA LEU A 150 3.27 0.19 -6.87
C LEU A 150 3.02 1.30 -7.88
N ILE A 151 1.89 2.01 -7.76
CA ILE A 151 1.60 3.16 -8.61
C ILE A 151 2.69 4.22 -8.46
N LYS A 152 3.06 4.60 -7.23
CA LYS A 152 4.16 5.56 -6.98
C LYS A 152 5.48 5.10 -7.56
N HIS A 153 5.81 3.81 -7.44
CA HIS A 153 7.00 3.21 -8.03
C HIS A 153 7.01 3.45 -9.54
N LEU A 154 5.94 3.07 -10.24
CA LEU A 154 5.83 3.24 -11.69
C LEU A 154 5.89 4.70 -12.15
N TRP A 155 5.33 5.64 -11.38
CA TRP A 155 5.45 7.06 -11.69
C TRP A 155 6.88 7.58 -11.55
N ARG A 156 7.66 7.05 -10.60
CA ARG A 156 9.07 7.41 -10.38
C ARG A 156 10.01 6.72 -11.38
N SER A 157 9.71 5.47 -11.74
CA SER A 157 10.52 4.64 -12.64
C SER A 157 10.37 5.01 -14.11
N ARG A 158 9.57 6.04 -14.44
CA ARG A 158 9.52 6.58 -15.80
C ARG A 158 10.94 6.94 -16.22
N PRO A 159 11.45 6.38 -17.34
CA PRO A 159 12.72 6.82 -17.87
C PRO A 159 12.60 8.33 -18.07
N ALA A 160 13.42 9.10 -17.34
CA ALA A 160 13.63 10.47 -17.70
C ALA A 160 14.03 10.40 -19.16
N VAL A 161 13.17 10.90 -20.05
CA VAL A 161 13.57 11.19 -21.42
C VAL A 161 14.77 12.07 -21.21
N ALA A 162 15.97 11.49 -21.36
CA ALA A 162 17.19 12.25 -21.36
C ALA A 162 16.89 13.37 -22.33
N ALA A 163 16.96 14.60 -21.84
CA ALA A 163 17.19 15.72 -22.71
C ALA A 163 18.50 15.37 -23.42
N THR A 164 18.41 14.61 -24.51
CA THR A 164 19.41 14.60 -25.55
C THR A 164 19.38 16.03 -26.04
N SER A 165 20.25 16.82 -25.41
CA SER A 165 20.94 17.94 -26.01
C SER A 165 21.48 17.45 -27.34
N SER A 166 20.64 17.44 -28.36
CA SER A 166 21.09 17.31 -29.73
C SER A 166 21.68 18.67 -30.08
N SER A 167 22.94 18.84 -29.69
CA SER A 167 23.84 19.78 -30.33
C SER A 167 24.00 19.34 -31.79
N PHE A 168 23.06 19.74 -32.64
CA PHE A 168 23.30 19.79 -34.09
C PHE A 168 23.68 21.22 -34.45
N SER A 169 24.99 21.45 -34.52
CA SER A 169 25.58 22.60 -35.19
C SER A 169 25.88 22.26 -36.66
N SER A 170 25.83 23.29 -37.52
CA SER A 170 26.17 23.38 -38.96
C SER A 170 24.96 23.13 -39.91
N ALA A 171 24.62 23.99 -40.88
CA ALA A 171 25.36 25.03 -41.60
C ALA A 171 24.39 26.12 -42.20
N PRO A 172 24.89 27.19 -42.84
CA PRO A 172 24.18 28.46 -43.08
C PRO A 172 23.44 28.51 -44.42
N ASN A 173 22.41 29.35 -44.53
CA ASN A 173 22.00 29.90 -45.82
C ASN A 173 21.47 31.32 -45.66
N SER A 174 22.23 32.27 -46.18
CA SER A 174 21.82 33.63 -46.50
C SER A 174 21.02 33.61 -47.82
N ILE A 175 19.85 34.25 -47.86
CA ILE A 175 19.34 34.91 -49.08
C ILE A 175 18.53 36.14 -48.69
N VAL A 176 18.76 37.16 -49.51
CA VAL A 176 18.37 38.56 -49.45
C VAL A 176 16.87 38.76 -49.65
N GLY A 177 16.36 39.88 -49.13
CA GLY A 177 14.92 40.16 -48.96
C GLY A 177 14.18 40.73 -50.17
N HIS A 178 12.89 40.98 -49.95
CA HIS A 178 12.26 42.26 -50.32
C HIS A 178 10.91 42.42 -49.60
N ALA A 179 10.60 43.68 -49.34
CA ALA A 179 9.44 44.24 -48.65
C ALA A 179 8.06 43.78 -49.16
N GLY A 180 7.08 43.79 -48.26
CA GLY A 180 5.67 43.81 -48.65
C GLY A 180 4.72 43.30 -47.59
N ASP A 181 4.07 44.26 -46.94
CA ASP A 181 2.67 44.22 -46.55
C ASP A 181 2.27 43.81 -45.12
N ALA A 182 1.52 44.73 -44.52
CA ALA A 182 0.91 44.62 -43.23
C ALA A 182 -0.37 43.78 -43.35
N GLY A 183 -0.45 42.71 -42.56
CA GLY A 183 -1.62 41.85 -42.48
C GLY A 183 -1.87 41.39 -41.05
N SER A 184 -2.44 42.28 -40.25
CA SER A 184 -3.10 41.95 -39.00
C SER A 184 -4.39 41.20 -39.28
N LEU A 185 -4.54 39.95 -38.83
CA LEU A 185 -5.86 39.32 -38.62
C LEU A 185 -5.82 38.35 -37.44
N SER A 186 -6.59 38.71 -36.42
CA SER A 186 -7.17 37.82 -35.41
C SER A 186 -8.18 36.83 -36.03
N GLY A 187 -8.37 35.70 -35.37
CA GLY A 187 -9.51 34.78 -35.55
C GLY A 187 -9.16 33.40 -34.99
N HIS A 188 -9.48 33.02 -33.74
CA HIS A 188 -10.78 32.64 -33.17
C HIS A 188 -11.60 31.64 -33.99
N SER A 189 -11.72 30.40 -33.49
CA SER A 189 -12.98 29.68 -33.14
C SER A 189 -12.71 28.15 -33.12
N LEU A 190 -12.80 27.47 -31.97
CA LEU A 190 -14.01 26.92 -31.30
C LEU A 190 -14.66 25.73 -32.03
N VAL A 191 -14.56 24.53 -31.44
CA VAL A 191 -15.67 23.54 -31.42
C VAL A 191 -15.69 22.81 -30.06
N SER A 192 -16.66 23.25 -29.23
CA SER A 192 -17.48 22.56 -28.22
C SER A 192 -17.02 21.25 -27.54
N SER A 193 -17.08 21.25 -26.20
CA SER A 193 -18.01 20.34 -25.49
C SER A 193 -18.43 20.88 -24.12
N VAL A 194 -19.67 20.55 -23.79
CA VAL A 194 -20.59 21.11 -22.78
C VAL A 194 -20.14 20.82 -21.34
N ARG A 195 -20.11 21.85 -20.49
CA ARG A 195 -20.25 21.72 -19.03
C ARG A 195 -21.32 22.70 -18.53
N ARG A 196 -22.43 22.14 -18.04
CA ARG A 196 -23.41 22.85 -17.19
C ARG A 196 -22.80 23.01 -15.80
N HIS A 197 -22.68 24.25 -15.34
CA HIS A 197 -22.42 24.59 -13.94
C HIS A 197 -23.49 25.58 -13.50
N SER A 198 -24.25 25.23 -12.46
CA SER A 198 -25.16 26.13 -11.75
C SER A 198 -24.78 26.11 -10.27
N GLN A 199 -24.23 27.25 -9.84
CA GLN A 199 -24.45 27.96 -8.57
C GLN A 199 -24.37 27.20 -7.23
N LEU A 200 -23.24 27.43 -6.52
CA LEU A 200 -23.10 28.07 -5.19
C LEU A 200 -24.32 28.09 -4.23
N PRO A 201 -24.08 27.92 -2.90
CA PRO A 201 -23.70 29.10 -2.13
C PRO A 201 -22.55 28.93 -1.12
N SER A 202 -22.05 30.12 -0.79
CA SER A 202 -20.96 30.58 0.08
C SER A 202 -21.04 30.17 1.57
N ALA A 203 -19.86 29.94 2.17
CA ALA A 203 -19.65 29.88 3.62
C ALA A 203 -18.63 30.95 4.06
N PRO A 204 -18.89 31.71 5.15
CA PRO A 204 -17.92 32.62 5.73
C PRO A 204 -17.13 31.99 6.89
N ALA A 205 -16.04 32.67 7.21
CA ALA A 205 -14.97 32.30 8.12
C ALA A 205 -15.33 32.32 9.63
N ALA A 206 -14.62 31.45 10.35
CA ALA A 206 -14.03 31.61 11.68
C ALA A 206 -14.77 32.42 12.77
N SER A 207 -15.13 31.72 13.85
CA SER A 207 -15.07 32.29 15.20
C SER A 207 -14.75 31.22 16.24
N THR A 208 -13.77 31.58 17.07
CA THR A 208 -13.34 30.98 18.33
C THR A 208 -14.37 31.19 19.43
N SER A 209 -14.71 30.15 20.20
CA SER A 209 -15.10 30.29 21.62
C SER A 209 -15.24 28.92 22.31
N ASP A 210 -14.58 28.80 23.47
CA ASP A 210 -14.89 27.86 24.56
C ASP A 210 -16.39 27.82 24.91
N PRO A 211 -16.84 26.74 25.57
CA PRO A 211 -17.24 26.96 26.97
C PRO A 211 -16.91 25.79 27.92
N GLU A 212 -16.23 26.17 29.00
CA GLU A 212 -16.28 25.54 30.31
C GLU A 212 -17.68 25.78 30.95
N LYS A 213 -18.13 24.79 31.74
CA LYS A 213 -18.87 24.96 33.02
C LYS A 213 -20.40 24.92 33.04
N ALA A 214 -20.86 23.99 33.91
CA ALA A 214 -22.06 24.00 34.76
C ALA A 214 -23.40 23.55 34.12
N LEU A 215 -24.24 22.69 34.73
CA LEU A 215 -24.25 22.09 36.07
C LEU A 215 -25.34 20.99 36.13
N THR A 216 -25.13 19.96 36.97
CA THR A 216 -26.13 19.22 37.82
C THR A 216 -27.28 18.45 37.14
N ASP A 217 -27.71 17.24 37.53
CA ASP A 217 -27.57 16.44 38.75
C ASP A 217 -28.00 14.99 38.46
N SER A 218 -27.24 13.99 38.90
CA SER A 218 -27.80 12.68 39.34
C SER A 218 -26.80 11.88 40.18
N VAL A 219 -26.76 12.24 41.46
CA VAL A 219 -26.83 11.34 42.63
C VAL A 219 -26.32 9.89 42.44
N THR A 220 -25.12 9.66 42.96
CA THR A 220 -24.69 8.56 43.85
C THR A 220 -25.22 7.14 43.60
N SER A 221 -24.34 6.27 43.07
CA SER A 221 -24.16 4.92 43.61
C SER A 221 -22.70 4.48 43.46
N SER A 222 -21.90 4.77 44.49
CA SER A 222 -20.55 4.23 44.68
C SER A 222 -20.62 2.75 45.06
N GLY A 223 -20.78 1.87 44.07
CA GLY A 223 -20.59 0.43 44.24
C GLY A 223 -19.29 -0.02 43.56
N PRO A 224 -18.52 -0.96 44.14
CA PRO A 224 -17.33 -1.50 43.50
C PRO A 224 -17.72 -2.19 42.18
N ARG A 225 -17.19 -1.70 41.05
CA ARG A 225 -17.43 -2.27 39.72
C ARG A 225 -16.60 -3.55 39.55
N THR A 226 -17.22 -4.71 39.73
CA THR A 226 -16.60 -6.01 39.44
C THR A 226 -16.74 -6.38 37.96
N LYS A 227 -15.63 -6.69 37.28
CA LYS A 227 -15.66 -7.34 35.96
C LYS A 227 -15.28 -8.81 36.10
N THR A 228 -16.19 -9.69 35.71
CA THR A 228 -15.96 -11.14 35.69
C THR A 228 -15.25 -11.51 34.40
N LYS A 229 -14.00 -11.98 34.49
CA LYS A 229 -13.27 -12.54 33.35
C LYS A 229 -13.19 -14.07 33.48
N ARG A 230 -13.26 -14.76 32.35
CA ARG A 230 -13.15 -16.22 32.28
C ARG A 230 -11.68 -16.56 31.99
N THR A 231 -11.06 -17.39 32.83
CA THR A 231 -9.70 -17.86 32.58
C THR A 231 -9.70 -18.93 31.48
N TRP A 232 -8.52 -19.21 30.92
CA TRP A 232 -8.41 -20.09 29.75
C TRP A 232 -8.84 -21.55 30.01
N TRP A 233 -8.89 -22.01 31.27
CA TRP A 233 -9.47 -23.31 31.68
C TRP A 233 -10.95 -23.21 32.14
N GLY A 234 -11.66 -22.16 31.71
CA GLY A 234 -13.12 -22.05 31.87
C GLY A 234 -13.63 -21.57 33.23
N LYS A 235 -12.76 -21.36 34.22
CA LYS A 235 -13.13 -20.89 35.56
C LYS A 235 -13.41 -19.37 35.54
N LYS A 236 -14.54 -18.96 36.12
CA LYS A 236 -14.90 -17.53 36.24
C LYS A 236 -14.18 -16.94 37.45
N VAL A 237 -13.43 -15.84 37.25
CA VAL A 237 -12.76 -15.10 38.31
C VAL A 237 -13.26 -13.66 38.29
N THR A 238 -13.82 -13.24 39.43
CA THR A 238 -14.34 -11.89 39.62
C THR A 238 -13.21 -11.01 40.16
N VAL A 239 -12.77 -10.03 39.37
CA VAL A 239 -11.70 -9.10 39.78
C VAL A 239 -12.34 -7.74 40.04
N ILE A 240 -12.11 -7.21 41.24
CA ILE A 240 -12.48 -5.85 41.64
C ILE A 240 -11.46 -4.92 40.98
N ILE A 241 -11.93 -4.02 40.12
CA ILE A 241 -11.05 -3.07 39.42
C ILE A 241 -11.05 -1.78 40.24
N ASP A 242 -9.90 -1.48 40.86
CA ASP A 242 -9.65 -0.15 41.42
C ASP A 242 -9.28 0.79 40.26
N ASP A 243 -9.98 1.93 40.16
CA ASP A 243 -9.87 2.92 39.08
C ASP A 243 -8.55 3.74 39.11
N THR A 244 -7.54 3.31 39.87
CA THR A 244 -6.22 3.95 39.84
C THR A 244 -5.44 3.51 38.60
N PRO A 245 -5.13 4.43 37.66
CA PRO A 245 -4.36 4.06 36.47
C PRO A 245 -2.98 3.52 36.89
N PRO A 246 -2.55 2.35 36.37
CA PRO A 246 -1.29 1.75 36.75
C PRO A 246 -0.13 2.68 36.35
N LYS A 247 0.64 3.13 37.34
CA LYS A 247 1.80 4.02 37.16
C LYS A 247 2.84 3.30 36.31
N ARG A 248 2.86 3.61 35.00
CA ARG A 248 3.82 3.04 34.03
C ARG A 248 5.23 3.45 34.46
N LYS A 249 6.10 2.48 34.69
CA LYS A 249 7.53 2.74 34.93
C LYS A 249 8.12 3.29 33.64
N THR A 250 8.41 4.58 33.59
CA THR A 250 9.08 5.22 32.46
C THR A 250 10.55 4.80 32.48
N ALA A 251 10.92 3.91 31.56
CA ALA A 251 12.32 3.53 31.39
C ALA A 251 13.03 4.61 30.55
N LEU A 252 14.07 5.23 31.12
CA LEU A 252 14.82 6.35 30.53
C LEU A 252 15.85 5.88 29.48
N TYR A 253 15.40 5.17 28.43
CA TYR A 253 16.29 4.75 27.33
C TYR A 253 16.43 5.78 26.22
N ALA A 254 15.53 6.76 26.16
CA ALA A 254 15.53 7.82 25.16
C ALA A 254 16.88 8.58 25.00
N PRO A 255 17.57 9.02 26.07
CA PRO A 255 18.83 9.76 25.90
C PRO A 255 19.96 8.89 25.33
N VAL A 256 19.98 7.60 25.63
CA VAL A 256 21.01 6.67 25.13
C VAL A 256 20.85 6.46 23.62
N TYR A 257 19.60 6.24 23.17
CA TYR A 257 19.32 6.06 21.74
C TYR A 257 19.61 7.33 20.93
N ASN A 258 19.19 8.50 21.44
CA ASN A 258 19.45 9.78 20.79
C ASN A 258 20.95 10.12 20.74
N GLY A 259 21.71 9.79 21.80
CA GLY A 259 23.15 9.97 21.83
C GLY A 259 23.89 9.10 20.81
N LEU A 260 23.50 7.82 20.68
CA LEU A 260 24.10 6.91 19.69
C LEU A 260 23.84 7.38 18.26
N ALA A 261 22.60 7.82 17.96
CA ALA A 261 22.23 8.34 16.66
C ALA A 261 23.03 9.61 16.29
N ALA A 262 23.19 10.54 17.24
CA ALA A 262 23.99 11.75 17.05
C ALA A 262 25.48 11.44 16.78
N ALA A 263 26.05 10.45 17.48
CA ALA A 263 27.43 10.03 17.28
C ALA A 263 27.66 9.44 15.87
N MET A 264 26.75 8.58 15.39
CA MET A 264 26.83 8.06 14.01
C MET A 264 26.70 9.17 12.97
N ALA A 265 25.79 10.13 13.17
CA ALA A 265 25.62 11.26 12.27
C ALA A 265 26.91 12.10 12.15
N ALA A 266 27.60 12.34 13.28
CA ALA A 266 28.86 13.07 13.29
C ALA A 266 29.97 12.35 12.51
N VAL A 267 30.05 11.02 12.61
CA VAL A 267 31.02 10.21 11.83
C VAL A 267 30.77 10.33 10.33
N PHE A 268 29.52 10.26 9.89
CA PHE A 268 29.19 10.39 8.46
C PHE A 268 29.45 11.80 7.93
N MET A 269 29.11 12.84 8.71
CA MET A 269 29.45 14.22 8.33
C MET A 269 30.96 14.41 8.21
N GLY A 270 31.75 13.87 9.15
CA GLY A 270 33.21 13.93 9.11
C GLY A 270 33.79 13.27 7.87
N ASN A 271 33.27 12.10 7.49
CA ASN A 271 33.67 11.42 6.25
C ASN A 271 33.30 12.23 5.00
N GLY A 272 32.12 12.88 4.97
CA GLY A 272 31.72 13.77 3.88
C GLY A 272 32.66 14.97 3.73
N VAL A 273 32.98 15.64 4.83
CA VAL A 273 33.92 16.78 4.83
C VAL A 273 35.32 16.34 4.38
N LYS A 274 35.78 15.16 4.80
CA LYS A 274 37.07 14.60 4.37
C LYS A 274 37.12 14.42 2.84
N ILE A 275 36.06 13.92 2.23
CA ILE A 275 35.99 13.71 0.77
C ILE A 275 36.07 15.07 0.06
N LEU A 276 35.29 16.06 0.50
CA LEU A 276 35.31 17.41 -0.07
C LEU A 276 36.69 18.07 0.03
N LEU A 277 37.38 17.91 1.15
CA LEU A 277 38.74 18.43 1.32
C LEU A 277 39.76 17.71 0.43
N TRP A 278 39.60 16.41 0.21
CA TRP A 278 40.45 15.64 -0.70
C TRP A 278 40.23 16.06 -2.15
N GLU A 279 38.98 16.24 -2.57
CA GLU A 279 38.62 16.73 -3.90
C GLU A 279 39.19 18.15 -4.12
N TRP A 280 39.01 19.06 -3.16
CA TRP A 280 39.59 20.41 -3.23
C TRP A 280 41.12 20.45 -3.26
N TYR A 281 41.80 19.44 -2.70
CA TYR A 281 43.27 19.36 -2.75
C TYR A 281 43.78 18.76 -4.07
N LEU A 282 42.96 17.93 -4.73
CA LEU A 282 43.29 17.26 -5.98
C LEU A 282 43.01 18.13 -7.22
N ASP A 283 42.03 19.03 -7.13
CA ASP A 283 41.73 20.09 -8.11
C ASP A 283 42.71 21.29 -8.01
#